data_AF-A0A959E4P1-F1
#
_entry.id   AF-A0A959E4P1-F1
#
_cell.length_a   1.000
_cell.length_b   1.000
_cell.length_c   1.000
_cell.angle_alpha   90.00
_cell.angle_beta   90.00
_cell.angle_gamma   90.00
#
_symmetry.space_group_name_H-M   'P 1'
#
loop_
_entity.id
_entity.type
_entity.pdbx_description
1 polymer ?
#
loop_
_entity_poly.entity_id
_entity_poly.type
_entity_poly.pdbx_seq_one_letter_code
_entity_poly.pdbx_strand_id
1 'polypeptide(L)'
;MKNEFKQTILLYWALLAGQIIFALVVVFMTKSNTDAALSWPSGSFPGVIGPVVVLAGLMGARTVNQMNMKNAPENAPLPEKVSHFRKSVIMRSALIEGCNLFMVVLTLLDANLFWILCFAAGILGFWFFKPTLEEFSENYKLTYQDLQEIQR
;
A
#
# COMPACT_ATOMS: atom_id res chain seq x y z
N MET A 1 -7.25 -23.08 -2.20
CA MET A 1 -7.84 -21.85 -2.78
C MET A 1 -8.23 -20.82 -1.74
N LYS A 2 -9.22 -21.07 -0.87
CA LYS A 2 -9.60 -20.16 0.23
C LYS A 2 -8.44 -19.70 1.11
N ASN A 3 -7.55 -20.62 1.46
CA ASN A 3 -6.37 -20.30 2.28
C ASN A 3 -5.40 -19.35 1.58
N GLU A 4 -5.20 -19.49 0.27
CA GLU A 4 -4.28 -18.63 -0.49
C GLU A 4 -4.83 -17.22 -0.68
N PHE A 5 -6.14 -17.10 -0.90
CA PHE A 5 -6.80 -15.81 -0.97
C PHE A 5 -6.78 -15.11 0.41
N LYS A 6 -7.06 -15.85 1.48
CA LYS A 6 -6.93 -15.35 2.86
C LYS A 6 -5.50 -14.93 3.19
N GLN A 7 -4.49 -15.69 2.76
CA GLN A 7 -3.08 -15.33 2.94
C GLN A 7 -2.75 -14.00 2.24
N THR A 8 -3.30 -13.76 1.05
CA THR A 8 -3.11 -12.49 0.32
C THR A 8 -3.70 -11.31 1.09
N ILE A 9 -4.90 -11.48 1.65
CA ILE A 9 -5.53 -10.45 2.50
C ILE A 9 -4.73 -10.24 3.78
N LEU A 10 -4.29 -11.33 4.43
CA LEU A 10 -3.48 -11.26 5.65
C LEU A 10 -2.15 -10.53 5.42
N LEU A 11 -1.50 -10.80 4.28
CA LEU A 11 -0.28 -10.12 3.88
C LEU A 11 -0.51 -8.62 3.71
N TYR A 12 -1.59 -8.22 3.04
CA TYR A 12 -1.96 -6.80 2.91
C TYR A 12 -2.12 -6.12 4.27
N TRP A 13 -2.81 -6.76 5.21
CA TRP A 13 -2.97 -6.23 6.58
C TRP A 13 -1.67 -6.21 7.36
N ALA A 14 -0.77 -7.18 7.15
CA ALA A 14 0.54 -7.19 7.76
C ALA A 14 1.40 -6.00 7.27
N LEU A 15 1.37 -5.70 5.97
CA LEU A 15 2.07 -4.53 5.41
C LEU A 15 1.48 -3.21 5.92
N LEU A 16 0.16 -3.11 6.04
CA LEU A 16 -0.49 -1.94 6.66
C LEU A 16 -0.09 -1.78 8.13
N ALA A 17 -0.11 -2.86 8.90
CA ALA A 17 0.24 -2.84 10.32
C ALA A 17 1.72 -2.49 10.53
N GLY A 18 2.62 -3.04 9.70
CA GLY A 18 4.07 -2.82 9.80
C GLY A 18 4.44 -1.34 9.70
N GLN A 19 3.95 -0.65 8.67
CA GLN A 19 4.22 0.78 8.49
C GLN A 19 3.57 1.66 9.59
N ILE A 20 2.40 1.28 10.12
CA ILE A 20 1.77 2.00 11.24
C ILE A 20 2.60 1.85 12.52
N ILE A 21 3.03 0.62 12.84
CA ILE A 21 3.87 0.35 14.01
C ILE A 21 5.18 1.12 13.89
N PHE A 22 5.82 1.12 12.71
CA PHE A 22 7.05 1.87 12.49
C PHE A 22 6.87 3.38 12.66
N ALA A 23 5.79 3.95 12.11
CA ALA A 23 5.46 5.35 12.31
C ALA A 23 5.23 5.72 13.79
N LEU A 24 4.54 4.85 14.55
CA LEU A 24 4.34 5.06 16.00
C LEU A 24 5.66 5.07 16.76
N VAL A 25 6.57 4.14 16.47
CA VAL A 25 7.91 4.11 17.08
C VAL A 25 8.67 5.38 16.77
N VAL A 26 8.70 5.82 15.50
CA VAL A 26 9.40 7.05 15.10
C VAL A 26 8.81 8.27 15.79
N VAL A 27 7.48 8.42 15.82
CA VAL A 27 6.82 9.54 16.52
C VAL A 27 7.16 9.54 18.01
N PHE A 28 7.21 8.36 18.66
CA PHE A 28 7.61 8.26 20.06
C PHE A 28 9.07 8.71 20.27
N MET A 29 9.99 8.30 19.39
CA MET A 29 11.39 8.71 19.43
C MET A 29 11.59 10.20 19.13
N THR A 30 10.80 10.77 18.23
CA THR A 30 10.92 12.19 17.87
C THR A 30 10.33 13.09 18.96
N LYS A 31 9.26 12.67 19.66
CA LYS A 31 8.65 13.45 20.75
C LYS A 31 9.55 13.64 21.97
N SER A 32 10.52 12.74 22.22
CA SER A 32 11.50 12.95 23.28
C SER A 32 12.48 14.09 22.96
N ASN A 33 12.59 14.49 21.69
CA ASN A 33 13.29 15.70 21.29
C ASN A 33 12.27 16.85 21.33
N THR A 34 12.47 17.83 22.21
CA THR A 34 11.51 18.92 22.49
C THR A 34 11.22 19.84 21.28
N ASP A 35 11.90 19.64 20.15
CA ASP A 35 11.82 20.46 18.93
C ASP A 35 10.82 19.93 17.88
N ALA A 36 10.07 18.86 18.18
CA ALA A 36 9.11 18.28 17.24
C ALA A 36 7.92 19.23 16.98
N ALA A 37 8.04 20.07 15.95
CA ALA A 37 7.00 21.00 15.54
C ALA A 37 6.24 20.51 14.30
N LEU A 38 4.95 20.85 14.23
CA LEU A 38 4.20 20.81 12.98
C LEU A 38 4.40 22.14 12.26
N SER A 39 5.37 22.18 11.37
CA SER A 39 5.65 23.37 10.55
C SER A 39 5.90 22.96 9.11
N TRP A 40 5.63 23.87 8.18
CA TRP A 40 6.09 23.67 6.81
C TRP A 40 7.62 23.55 6.82
N PRO A 41 8.23 22.51 6.21
CA PRO A 41 9.67 22.35 6.20
C PRO A 41 10.38 23.61 5.69
N SER A 42 11.47 24.02 6.34
CA SER A 42 12.21 25.23 5.98
C SER A 42 12.85 25.06 4.59
N GLY A 43 12.28 25.76 3.61
CA GLY A 43 12.65 25.69 2.20
C GLY A 43 11.44 25.30 1.33
N SER A 44 11.26 26.00 0.21
CA SER A 44 10.13 25.75 -0.70
C SER A 44 10.16 24.34 -1.32
N PHE A 45 11.35 23.75 -1.42
CA PHE A 45 11.59 22.47 -2.10
C PHE A 45 11.25 21.23 -1.23
N PRO A 46 11.69 21.13 0.05
CA PRO A 46 11.33 20.01 0.90
C PRO A 46 9.82 19.89 1.14
N GLY A 47 9.08 20.99 1.34
CA GLY A 47 7.63 20.90 1.60
C GLY A 47 6.81 20.30 0.45
N VAL A 48 7.28 20.41 -0.80
CA VAL A 48 6.58 19.86 -1.98
C VAL A 48 6.88 18.38 -2.19
N ILE A 49 8.03 17.88 -1.73
CA ILE A 49 8.45 16.50 -1.99
C ILE A 49 7.50 15.48 -1.36
N GLY A 50 6.96 15.77 -0.17
CA GLY A 50 6.06 14.88 0.55
C GLY A 50 4.81 14.54 -0.26
N PRO A 51 3.98 15.54 -0.61
CA PRO A 51 2.81 15.34 -1.45
C PRO A 51 3.14 14.72 -2.81
N VAL A 52 4.23 15.14 -3.46
CA VAL A 52 4.63 14.61 -4.77
C VAL A 52 4.96 13.13 -4.70
N VAL A 53 5.73 12.70 -3.70
CA VAL A 53 6.10 11.28 -3.53
C VAL A 53 4.87 10.44 -3.19
N VAL A 54 3.96 10.93 -2.34
CA VAL A 54 2.70 10.22 -2.04
C VAL A 54 1.86 10.05 -3.32
N LEU A 55 1.65 11.14 -4.08
CA LEU A 55 0.89 11.08 -5.33
C LEU A 55 1.57 10.18 -6.36
N ALA A 56 2.89 10.28 -6.53
CA ALA A 56 3.67 9.43 -7.43
C ALA A 56 3.59 7.96 -7.03
N GLY A 57 3.63 7.64 -5.74
CA GLY A 57 3.45 6.28 -5.21
C GLY A 57 2.07 5.72 -5.55
N LEU A 58 1.01 6.50 -5.34
CA LEU A 58 -0.36 6.08 -5.65
C LEU A 58 -0.59 5.89 -7.16
N MET A 59 -0.09 6.83 -7.99
CA MET A 59 -0.17 6.73 -9.45
C MET A 59 0.67 5.57 -9.97
N GLY A 60 1.87 5.38 -9.43
CA GLY A 60 2.74 4.25 -9.74
C GLY A 60 2.05 2.93 -9.40
N ALA A 61 1.38 2.84 -8.25
CA ALA A 61 0.71 1.62 -7.83
C ALA A 61 -0.46 1.26 -8.74
N ARG A 62 -1.24 2.26 -9.19
CA ARG A 62 -2.26 2.06 -10.24
C ARG A 62 -1.64 1.57 -11.54
N THR A 63 -0.56 2.20 -11.97
CA THR A 63 0.12 1.89 -13.23
C THR A 63 0.66 0.46 -13.22
N VAL A 64 1.35 0.07 -12.14
CA VAL A 64 1.86 -1.29 -11.94
C VAL A 64 0.71 -2.30 -11.92
N ASN A 65 -0.39 -2.00 -11.22
CA ASN A 65 -1.56 -2.88 -11.20
C ASN A 65 -2.17 -3.06 -12.61
N GLN A 66 -2.30 -1.97 -13.37
CA GLN A 66 -2.81 -2.01 -14.75
C GLN A 66 -1.87 -2.78 -15.68
N MET A 67 -0.56 -2.59 -15.57
CA MET A 67 0.42 -3.34 -16.36
C MET A 67 0.37 -4.83 -16.06
N ASN A 68 0.29 -5.21 -14.79
CA ASN A 68 0.11 -6.61 -14.40
C ASN A 68 -1.20 -7.17 -14.95
N MET A 69 -2.30 -6.43 -14.82
CA MET A 69 -3.62 -6.84 -15.29
C MET A 69 -3.70 -7.05 -16.81
N LYS A 70 -2.95 -6.31 -17.62
CA LYS A 70 -2.87 -6.56 -19.07
C LYS A 70 -2.30 -7.93 -19.41
N ASN A 71 -1.50 -8.51 -18.51
CA ASN A 71 -0.93 -9.83 -18.64
C ASN A 71 -1.72 -10.90 -17.87
N ALA A 72 -2.94 -10.57 -17.41
CA ALA A 72 -3.76 -11.50 -16.66
C ALA A 72 -4.16 -12.70 -17.53
N PRO A 73 -3.98 -13.94 -17.06
CA PRO A 73 -4.30 -15.10 -17.85
C PRO A 73 -5.81 -15.36 -17.83
N GLU A 74 -6.52 -14.99 -18.90
CA GLU A 74 -7.99 -15.09 -18.99
C GLU A 74 -8.49 -16.55 -18.96
N ASN A 75 -7.78 -17.45 -19.66
CA ASN A 75 -8.15 -18.87 -19.83
C ASN A 75 -7.40 -19.82 -18.90
N ALA A 76 -6.65 -19.30 -17.92
CA ALA A 76 -5.88 -20.14 -17.01
C ALA A 76 -6.75 -20.79 -15.92
N PRO A 77 -6.27 -21.92 -15.36
CA PRO A 77 -6.87 -22.52 -14.18
C PRO A 77 -6.93 -21.53 -12.99
N LEU A 78 -7.94 -21.70 -12.14
CA LEU A 78 -8.16 -20.85 -10.96
C LEU A 78 -6.92 -20.65 -10.06
N PRO A 79 -6.08 -21.68 -9.78
CA PRO A 79 -4.84 -21.51 -9.01
C PRO A 79 -3.87 -20.48 -9.62
N GLU A 80 -3.77 -20.44 -10.94
CA GLU A 80 -2.88 -19.51 -11.63
C GLU A 80 -3.43 -18.08 -11.59
N LYS A 81 -4.76 -17.92 -11.70
CA LYS A 81 -5.44 -16.63 -11.51
C LYS A 81 -5.24 -16.06 -10.11
N VAL A 82 -5.37 -16.89 -9.07
CA VAL A 82 -5.12 -16.49 -7.66
C VAL A 82 -3.65 -16.10 -7.45
N SER A 83 -2.72 -16.88 -8.00
CA SER A 83 -1.29 -16.59 -7.92
C SER A 83 -0.95 -15.25 -8.61
N HIS A 84 -1.50 -15.00 -9.79
CA HIS A 84 -1.30 -13.74 -10.52
C HIS A 84 -1.92 -12.54 -9.76
N PHE A 85 -3.11 -12.70 -9.19
CA PHE A 85 -3.74 -11.66 -8.37
C PHE A 85 -2.90 -11.34 -7.14
N ARG A 86 -2.42 -12.36 -6.42
CA ARG A 86 -1.54 -12.19 -5.26
C ARG A 86 -0.27 -11.41 -5.63
N LYS A 87 0.37 -11.74 -6.75
CA LYS A 87 1.55 -11.00 -7.24
C LYS A 87 1.23 -9.52 -7.47
N SER A 88 0.09 -9.22 -8.12
CA SER A 88 -0.30 -7.83 -8.38
C SER A 88 -0.55 -7.05 -7.08
N VAL A 89 -1.23 -7.66 -6.10
CA VAL A 89 -1.48 -7.08 -4.78
C VAL A 89 -0.17 -6.78 -4.05
N ILE A 90 0.78 -7.72 -4.04
CA ILE A 90 2.09 -7.53 -3.40
C ILE A 90 2.84 -6.37 -4.04
N MET A 91 2.93 -6.34 -5.37
CA MET A 91 3.67 -5.33 -6.11
C MET A 91 3.14 -3.91 -5.87
N ARG A 92 1.82 -3.73 -5.98
CA ARG A 92 1.21 -2.40 -5.77
C ARG A 92 1.28 -1.95 -4.31
N SER A 93 1.11 -2.87 -3.36
CA SER A 93 1.23 -2.57 -1.92
C SER A 93 2.66 -2.21 -1.54
N ALA A 94 3.66 -2.96 -2.00
CA ALA A 94 5.07 -2.67 -1.72
C ALA A 94 5.51 -1.30 -2.24
N LEU A 95 4.98 -0.86 -3.39
CA LEU A 95 5.31 0.46 -3.93
C LEU A 95 4.78 1.60 -3.04
N ILE A 96 3.51 1.52 -2.62
CA ILE A 96 2.92 2.53 -1.73
C ILE A 96 3.59 2.48 -0.35
N GLU A 97 3.87 1.29 0.17
CA GLU A 97 4.59 1.09 1.43
C GLU A 97 5.97 1.75 1.39
N GLY A 98 6.73 1.58 0.31
CA GLY A 98 8.03 2.24 0.14
C GLY A 98 7.94 3.76 0.21
N CYS A 99 6.95 4.36 -0.45
CA CYS A 99 6.69 5.80 -0.37
C CYS A 99 6.28 6.25 1.04
N ASN A 100 5.47 5.46 1.74
CA ASN A 100 5.02 5.76 3.10
C ASN A 100 6.18 5.65 4.11
N LEU A 101 6.97 4.59 4.03
CA LEU A 101 8.16 4.42 4.88
C LEU A 101 9.18 5.53 4.65
N PHE A 102 9.32 6.03 3.42
CA PHE A 102 10.16 7.19 3.14
C PHE A 102 9.73 8.43 3.94
N MET A 103 8.42 8.71 4.06
CA MET A 103 7.91 9.81 4.90
C MET A 103 8.22 9.61 6.38
N VAL A 104 8.11 8.36 6.87
CA VAL A 104 8.46 8.03 8.25
C VAL A 104 9.96 8.27 8.50
N VAL A 105 10.82 7.89 7.55
CA VAL A 105 12.27 8.16 7.61
C VAL A 105 12.55 9.67 7.61
N LEU A 106 11.88 10.47 6.78
CA LEU A 106 12.02 11.93 6.80
C LEU A 106 11.60 12.55 8.14
N THR A 107 10.57 11.98 8.79
CA THR A 107 10.20 12.39 10.16
C THR A 107 11.34 12.14 11.15
N LEU A 108 12.03 11.01 11.03
CA LEU A 108 13.16 10.67 11.90
C LEU A 108 14.36 11.61 11.67
N LEU A 109 14.58 12.04 10.43
CA LEU A 109 15.71 12.90 10.05
C LEU A 109 15.48 14.39 10.42
N ASP A 110 14.31 14.93 10.12
CA ASP A 110 14.03 16.36 10.28
C ASP A 110 13.31 16.70 11.59
N ALA A 111 12.88 15.68 12.35
CA ALA A 111 12.01 15.82 13.52
C ALA A 111 10.71 16.61 13.25
N ASN A 112 10.27 16.68 11.98
CA ASN A 112 9.11 17.47 11.58
C ASN A 112 7.85 16.60 11.39
N LEU A 113 6.75 16.99 12.02
CA LEU A 113 5.47 16.26 11.96
C LEU A 113 4.72 16.42 10.62
N PHE A 114 5.13 17.34 9.75
CA PHE A 114 4.61 17.48 8.39
C PHE A 114 4.75 16.18 7.59
N TRP A 115 5.86 15.48 7.78
CA TRP A 115 6.11 14.20 7.11
C TRP A 115 5.12 13.11 7.57
N ILE A 116 4.72 13.12 8.83
CA ILE A 116 3.66 12.23 9.36
C ILE A 116 2.30 12.56 8.75
N LEU A 117 2.01 13.83 8.46
CA LEU A 117 0.78 14.19 7.74
C LEU A 117 0.77 13.60 6.32
N CYS A 118 1.91 13.66 5.61
CA CYS A 118 2.05 13.04 4.30
C CYS A 118 1.92 11.51 4.38
N PHE A 119 2.54 10.89 5.39
CA PHE A 119 2.37 9.46 5.69
C PHE A 119 0.89 9.11 5.92
N ALA A 120 0.16 9.88 6.71
CA ALA A 120 -1.25 9.64 6.97
C ALA A 120 -2.09 9.71 5.68
N ALA A 121 -1.82 10.68 4.80
CA ALA A 121 -2.43 10.73 3.47
C ALA A 121 -2.08 9.49 2.61
N GLY A 122 -0.84 9.04 2.68
CA GLY A 122 -0.38 7.82 2.03
C GLY A 122 -1.03 6.53 2.57
N ILE A 123 -1.33 6.47 3.88
CA ILE A 123 -2.08 5.37 4.50
C ILE A 123 -3.53 5.35 4.02
N LEU A 124 -4.18 6.51 3.95
CA LEU A 124 -5.51 6.62 3.36
C LEU A 124 -5.49 6.14 1.91
N GLY A 125 -4.47 6.57 1.15
CA GLY A 125 -4.19 6.07 -0.19
C GLY A 125 -4.05 4.55 -0.23
N PHE A 126 -3.20 3.96 0.60
CA PHE A 126 -2.98 2.51 0.70
C PHE A 126 -4.28 1.76 0.96
N TRP A 127 -5.15 2.29 1.84
CA TRP A 127 -6.45 1.70 2.16
C TRP A 127 -7.36 1.55 0.94
N PHE A 128 -7.31 2.50 -0.01
CA PHE A 128 -8.08 2.41 -1.26
C PHE A 128 -7.63 1.28 -2.19
N PHE A 129 -6.42 0.71 -2.01
CA PHE A 129 -5.93 -0.43 -2.80
C PHE A 129 -6.16 -1.79 -2.13
N LYS A 130 -7.02 -1.83 -1.10
CA LYS A 130 -7.39 -3.06 -0.39
C LYS A 130 -7.85 -4.13 -1.40
N PRO A 131 -7.25 -5.34 -1.38
CA PRO A 131 -7.71 -6.43 -2.23
C PRO A 131 -9.11 -6.89 -1.79
N THR A 132 -10.04 -6.96 -2.73
CA THR A 132 -11.41 -7.48 -2.50
C THR A 132 -11.72 -8.68 -3.40
N LEU A 133 -12.71 -9.47 -2.99
CA LEU A 133 -13.20 -10.59 -3.81
C LEU A 133 -13.87 -10.06 -5.08
N GLU A 134 -14.57 -8.93 -4.98
CA GLU A 134 -15.19 -8.23 -6.11
C GLU A 134 -14.15 -7.85 -7.16
N GLU A 135 -13.07 -7.19 -6.75
CA GLU A 135 -11.95 -6.85 -7.64
C GLU A 135 -11.39 -8.10 -8.32
N PHE A 136 -11.21 -9.20 -7.57
CA PHE A 136 -10.71 -10.45 -8.16
C PHE A 136 -11.71 -11.05 -9.16
N SER A 137 -13.01 -11.02 -8.86
CA SER A 137 -14.06 -11.55 -9.74
C SER A 137 -14.19 -10.78 -11.06
N GLU A 138 -14.14 -9.45 -11.01
CA GLU A 138 -14.23 -8.58 -12.18
C GLU A 138 -12.99 -8.71 -13.06
N ASN A 139 -11.81 -8.69 -12.44
CA ASN A 139 -10.54 -8.69 -13.16
C ASN A 139 -10.21 -10.01 -13.86
N TYR A 140 -10.72 -11.15 -13.37
CA TYR A 140 -10.42 -12.48 -13.91
C TYR A 140 -11.65 -13.20 -14.47
N LYS A 141 -12.79 -12.50 -14.59
CA LYS A 141 -14.07 -13.00 -15.12
C LYS A 141 -14.44 -14.36 -14.51
N LEU A 142 -14.41 -14.43 -13.17
CA LEU A 142 -14.63 -15.69 -12.46
C LEU A 142 -16.05 -16.21 -12.67
N THR A 143 -16.19 -17.53 -12.84
CA THR A 143 -17.49 -18.17 -12.93
C THR A 143 -18.11 -18.38 -11.55
N TYR A 144 -19.41 -18.67 -11.47
CA TYR A 144 -20.08 -19.01 -10.21
C TYR A 144 -19.46 -20.21 -9.50
N GLN A 145 -18.90 -21.17 -10.26
CA GLN A 145 -18.22 -22.35 -9.72
C GLN A 145 -16.89 -21.95 -9.04
N ASP A 146 -16.11 -21.08 -9.67
CA ASP A 146 -14.86 -20.54 -9.10
C ASP A 146 -15.11 -19.81 -7.77
N LEU A 147 -16.17 -19.02 -7.70
CA LEU A 147 -16.55 -18.29 -6.48
C LEU A 147 -16.89 -19.23 -5.33
N GLN A 148 -17.60 -20.33 -5.60
CA GLN A 148 -17.91 -21.35 -4.59
C GLN A 148 -16.65 -22.07 -4.09
N GLU A 149 -15.68 -22.31 -4.97
CA GLU A 149 -14.41 -22.96 -4.62
C GLU A 149 -13.49 -22.07 -3.77
N ILE A 150 -13.58 -20.75 -3.93
CA ILE A 150 -12.87 -19.78 -3.07
C ILE A 150 -13.55 -19.64 -1.70
N GLN A 151 -14.87 -19.80 -1.64
CA GLN A 151 -15.65 -19.61 -0.41
C GLN A 151 -15.75 -20.88 0.47
N ARG A 152 -15.64 -22.09 -0.12
CA ARG A 152 -15.51 -23.35 0.63
C ARG A 152 -14.21 -23.39 1.41
#